data_AF-A0A6N7PN93-F1
#
_entry.id   AF-A0A6N7PN93-F1
#
_cell.length_a   1.000
_cell.length_b   1.000
_cell.length_c   1.000
_cell.angle_alpha   90.00
_cell.angle_beta   90.00
_cell.angle_gamma   90.00
#
_symmetry.space_group_name_H-M   'P 1'
#
loop_
_entity.id
_entity.type
_entity.pdbx_description
1 polymer ?
#
loop_
_entity_poly.entity_id
_entity_poly.type
_entity_poly.pdbx_seq_one_letter_code
_entity_poly.pdbx_strand_id
1 'polypeptide(L)'
;MTPATRQRLATILERELDATSVQIVPSGADPGPDGDGTTLRWDLGRGRQLVLRFAGPILDRADKEARLATLIESFADLFGEVAAEVPLARPEPAAALRAELSALSGRAGALAALVIDARSPVVWGSSEAPTGTDDPAAEARVKDVFRRARAAGISWAELVRRPGDLPLPSERKGPEETPGRGLRLVPPVDELAPLPTEDREEIGRRVQLTRSAIMRVRKNPTLSELHRGEHLHEAVLEEGLGYLARSFATIYVLLLVYPGPFDELGAERAVTRALPAIERLVVALPPDDAPTNGKGAVVALRPRRRK
;
A
#
# COMPACT_ATOMS: atom_id res chain seq x y z
N MET A 1 -7.79 -15.60 -25.13
CA MET A 1 -6.71 -15.88 -26.08
C MET A 1 -5.91 -17.16 -25.79
N THR A 2 -6.15 -18.17 -26.60
CA THR A 2 -5.27 -19.36 -26.66
C THR A 2 -3.84 -18.97 -27.09
N PRO A 3 -2.80 -19.73 -26.68
CA PRO A 3 -1.43 -19.51 -27.14
C PRO A 3 -1.30 -19.41 -28.67
N ALA A 4 -2.13 -20.16 -29.40
CA ALA A 4 -2.17 -20.15 -30.86
C ALA A 4 -2.66 -18.80 -31.44
N THR A 5 -3.68 -18.20 -30.83
CA THR A 5 -4.19 -16.88 -31.25
C THR A 5 -3.17 -15.77 -30.98
N ARG A 6 -2.43 -15.85 -29.87
CA ARG A 6 -1.33 -14.91 -29.55
C ARG A 6 -0.24 -14.93 -30.60
N GLN A 7 0.17 -16.14 -30.97
CA GLN A 7 1.24 -16.34 -31.94
C GLN A 7 0.83 -15.86 -33.33
N ARG A 8 -0.43 -16.09 -33.72
CA ARG A 8 -0.96 -15.59 -34.99
C ARG A 8 -0.98 -14.06 -35.05
N LEU A 9 -1.39 -13.39 -33.97
CA LEU A 9 -1.36 -11.92 -33.88
C LEU A 9 0.07 -11.37 -33.97
N ALA A 10 1.01 -11.98 -33.23
CA ALA A 10 2.42 -11.62 -33.31
C ALA A 10 2.95 -11.75 -34.74
N THR A 11 2.69 -12.86 -35.43
CA THR A 11 3.11 -13.06 -36.82
C THR A 11 2.51 -12.03 -37.78
N ILE A 12 1.25 -11.62 -37.58
CA ILE A 12 0.63 -10.58 -38.40
C ILE A 12 1.34 -9.24 -38.16
N LEU A 13 1.57 -8.86 -36.90
CA LEU A 13 2.22 -7.60 -36.56
C LEU A 13 3.70 -7.56 -36.99
N GLU A 14 4.41 -8.68 -36.87
CA GLU A 14 5.79 -8.84 -37.37
C GLU A 14 5.85 -8.64 -38.89
N ARG A 15 4.91 -9.25 -39.63
CA ARG A 15 4.84 -9.14 -41.09
C ARG A 15 4.38 -7.76 -41.58
N GLU A 16 3.34 -7.18 -40.96
CA GLU A 16 2.73 -5.94 -41.47
C GLU A 16 3.52 -4.69 -41.12
N LEU A 17 4.35 -4.75 -40.07
CA LEU A 17 5.13 -3.60 -39.60
C LEU A 17 6.64 -3.79 -39.78
N ASP A 18 7.08 -4.95 -40.29
CA ASP A 18 8.49 -5.37 -40.35
C ASP A 18 9.15 -5.39 -38.96
N ALA A 19 8.42 -5.81 -37.94
CA ALA A 19 8.94 -5.94 -36.59
C ALA A 19 9.69 -7.27 -36.45
N THR A 20 10.84 -7.24 -35.78
CA THR A 20 11.67 -8.42 -35.47
C THR A 20 11.07 -9.24 -34.33
N SER A 21 10.39 -8.57 -33.40
CA SER A 21 9.69 -9.26 -32.32
C SER A 21 8.52 -8.43 -31.82
N VAL A 22 7.44 -9.12 -31.47
CA VAL A 22 6.24 -8.53 -30.87
C VAL A 22 5.97 -9.18 -29.52
N GLN A 23 5.90 -8.36 -28.47
CA GLN A 23 5.67 -8.82 -27.10
C GLN A 23 4.56 -8.01 -26.45
N ILE A 24 3.77 -8.65 -25.59
CA ILE A 24 2.80 -7.96 -24.72
C ILE A 24 3.32 -8.08 -23.29
N VAL A 25 3.72 -6.96 -22.72
CA VAL A 25 4.34 -6.86 -21.39
C VAL A 25 3.44 -6.10 -20.42
N PRO A 26 3.61 -6.26 -19.10
CA PRO A 26 3.01 -5.35 -18.12
C PRO A 26 3.50 -3.91 -18.34
N SER A 27 2.60 -2.94 -18.24
CA SER A 27 2.94 -1.52 -18.27
C SER A 27 3.82 -1.21 -17.07
N GLY A 28 5.00 -0.62 -17.30
CA GLY A 28 5.98 -0.32 -16.26
C GLY A 28 7.02 -1.42 -15.97
N ALA A 29 6.96 -2.57 -16.65
CA ALA A 29 8.12 -3.46 -16.70
C ALA A 29 9.24 -2.74 -17.46
N ASP A 30 10.45 -2.65 -16.88
CA ASP A 30 11.60 -1.96 -17.49
C ASP A 30 12.03 -2.66 -18.80
N PRO A 31 11.76 -2.09 -19.99
CA PRO A 31 11.99 -2.78 -21.26
C PRO A 31 13.28 -2.28 -21.93
N GLY A 32 14.32 -1.94 -21.18
CA GLY A 32 15.56 -1.41 -21.74
C GLY A 32 15.40 0.03 -22.26
N PRO A 33 16.52 0.67 -22.65
CA PRO A 33 16.58 2.12 -22.84
C PRO A 33 15.55 2.62 -23.85
N ASP A 34 14.68 3.52 -23.37
CA ASP A 34 13.60 4.18 -24.10
C ASP A 34 14.05 5.11 -25.25
N GLY A 35 15.36 5.13 -25.56
CA GLY A 35 15.98 6.07 -26.48
C GLY A 35 16.47 5.48 -27.80
N ASP A 36 16.42 4.17 -28.01
CA ASP A 36 17.17 3.54 -29.10
C ASP A 36 16.56 3.72 -30.50
N GLY A 37 15.37 4.33 -30.61
CA GLY A 37 14.68 4.54 -31.89
C GLY A 37 14.27 3.26 -32.62
N THR A 38 14.48 2.09 -32.01
CA THR A 38 14.24 0.74 -32.55
C THR A 38 13.00 0.06 -31.96
N THR A 39 12.27 0.76 -31.09
CA THR A 39 11.14 0.19 -30.34
C THR A 39 9.92 1.09 -30.45
N LEU A 40 8.75 0.50 -30.73
CA LEU A 40 7.46 1.16 -30.73
C LEU A 40 6.58 0.53 -29.65
N ARG A 41 5.93 1.38 -28.85
CA ARG A 41 5.11 0.97 -27.71
C ARG A 41 3.68 1.45 -27.91
N TRP A 42 2.73 0.61 -27.55
CA TRP A 42 1.31 0.94 -27.62
C TRP A 42 0.59 0.46 -26.36
N ASP A 43 -0.17 1.35 -25.73
CA ASP A 43 -0.96 1.01 -24.55
C ASP A 43 -2.21 0.21 -24.95
N LEU A 44 -2.33 -1.01 -24.43
CA LEU A 44 -3.51 -1.86 -24.61
C LEU A 44 -4.54 -1.66 -23.49
N GLY A 45 -4.27 -0.78 -22.54
CA GLY A 45 -5.05 -0.57 -21.33
C GLY A 45 -4.80 -1.64 -20.27
N ARG A 46 -5.38 -1.43 -19.07
CA ARG A 46 -5.31 -2.36 -17.92
C ARG A 46 -3.88 -2.77 -17.52
N GLY A 47 -2.92 -1.85 -17.67
CA GLY A 47 -1.54 -2.09 -17.32
C GLY A 47 -0.83 -3.08 -18.24
N ARG A 48 -1.17 -3.08 -19.54
CA ARG A 48 -0.47 -3.86 -20.57
C ARG A 48 0.00 -2.96 -21.69
N GLN A 49 1.19 -3.23 -22.21
CA GLN A 49 1.74 -2.57 -23.38
C GLN A 49 2.13 -3.59 -24.43
N LEU A 50 1.80 -3.30 -25.68
CA LEU A 50 2.35 -3.96 -26.85
C LEU A 50 3.69 -3.31 -27.17
N VAL A 51 4.75 -4.11 -27.28
CA VAL A 51 6.11 -3.68 -27.57
C VAL A 51 6.54 -4.35 -28.86
N LEU A 52 6.81 -3.55 -29.88
CA LEU A 52 7.37 -3.98 -31.16
C LEU A 52 8.82 -3.55 -31.23
N ARG A 53 9.72 -4.50 -31.49
CA ARG A 53 11.16 -4.23 -31.69
C ARG A 53 11.51 -4.41 -33.15
N PHE A 54 12.33 -3.51 -33.68
CA PHE A 54 12.80 -3.50 -35.06
C PHE A 54 14.29 -3.80 -35.12
N ALA A 55 14.76 -4.33 -36.24
CA ALA A 55 16.18 -4.67 -36.43
C ALA A 55 17.10 -3.44 -36.50
N GLY A 56 16.54 -2.26 -36.77
CA GLY A 56 17.26 -0.99 -36.85
C GLY A 56 16.37 0.20 -36.52
N PRO A 57 16.89 1.44 -36.58
CA PRO A 57 16.14 2.65 -36.29
C PRO A 57 14.88 2.75 -37.15
N ILE A 58 13.77 3.15 -36.54
CA ILE A 58 12.49 3.33 -37.22
C ILE A 58 12.54 4.66 -37.98
N LEU A 59 12.79 4.60 -39.29
CA LEU A 59 12.83 5.79 -40.14
C LEU A 59 11.43 6.40 -40.36
N ASP A 60 10.41 5.56 -40.55
CA ASP A 60 9.03 5.97 -40.85
C ASP A 60 8.10 5.76 -39.65
N ARG A 61 8.47 6.33 -38.49
CA ARG A 61 7.78 6.07 -37.23
C ARG A 61 6.29 6.41 -37.27
N ALA A 62 5.94 7.57 -37.82
CA ALA A 62 4.56 8.04 -37.89
C ALA A 62 3.68 7.08 -38.73
N ASP A 63 4.19 6.57 -39.85
CA ASP A 63 3.46 5.64 -40.71
C ASP A 63 3.26 4.28 -40.02
N LYS A 64 4.28 3.79 -39.29
CA LYS A 64 4.15 2.56 -38.49
C LYS A 64 3.18 2.72 -37.32
N GLU A 65 3.15 3.88 -36.67
CA GLU A 65 2.19 4.19 -35.61
C GLU A 65 0.75 4.25 -36.16
N ALA A 66 0.54 4.92 -37.29
CA ALA A 66 -0.78 5.00 -37.95
C ALA A 66 -1.27 3.61 -38.42
N ARG A 67 -0.38 2.79 -38.97
CA ARG A 67 -0.71 1.43 -39.41
C ARG A 67 -0.99 0.52 -38.21
N LEU A 68 -0.23 0.65 -37.12
CA LEU A 68 -0.52 -0.08 -35.89
C LEU A 68 -1.89 0.31 -35.32
N ALA A 69 -2.23 1.60 -35.32
CA ALA A 69 -3.54 2.07 -34.87
C ALA A 69 -4.67 1.40 -35.67
N THR A 70 -4.55 1.38 -36.99
CA THR A 70 -5.52 0.75 -37.91
C THR A 70 -5.66 -0.75 -37.63
N LEU A 71 -4.54 -1.45 -37.40
CA LEU A 71 -4.54 -2.87 -37.07
C LEU A 71 -5.22 -3.13 -35.72
N ILE A 72 -4.90 -2.34 -34.70
CA ILE A 72 -5.51 -2.47 -33.37
C ILE A 72 -7.02 -2.24 -33.43
N GLU A 73 -7.47 -1.24 -34.19
CA GLU A 73 -8.90 -0.98 -34.40
C GLU A 73 -9.60 -2.16 -35.09
N SER A 74 -8.99 -2.72 -36.14
CA SER A 74 -9.55 -3.86 -36.87
C SER A 74 -9.64 -5.17 -36.06
N PHE A 75 -8.85 -5.27 -35.00
CA PHE A 75 -8.77 -6.44 -34.11
C PHE A 75 -9.17 -6.11 -32.67
N ALA A 76 -9.95 -5.04 -32.44
CA ALA A 76 -10.27 -4.53 -31.10
C ALA A 76 -10.85 -5.62 -30.17
N ASP A 77 -11.72 -6.50 -30.69
CA ASP A 77 -12.31 -7.61 -29.92
C ASP A 77 -11.24 -8.61 -29.42
N LEU A 78 -10.28 -8.96 -30.29
CA LEU A 78 -9.17 -9.83 -29.93
C LEU A 78 -8.28 -9.17 -28.87
N PHE A 79 -7.91 -7.90 -29.05
CA PHE A 79 -7.11 -7.17 -28.07
C PHE A 79 -7.85 -6.98 -26.73
N GLY A 80 -9.17 -6.82 -26.76
CA GLY A 80 -10.02 -6.75 -25.57
C GLY A 80 -10.00 -8.05 -24.76
N GLU A 81 -10.03 -9.21 -25.41
CA GLU A 81 -9.87 -10.51 -24.74
C GLU A 81 -8.47 -10.68 -24.13
N VAL A 82 -7.43 -10.21 -24.81
CA VAL A 82 -6.05 -10.23 -24.28
C VAL A 82 -5.91 -9.37 -23.03
N ALA A 83 -6.57 -8.21 -23.01
CA ALA A 83 -6.63 -7.35 -21.83
C ALA A 83 -7.53 -7.92 -20.72
N ALA A 84 -8.41 -8.89 -21.02
CA ALA A 84 -9.31 -9.53 -20.07
C ALA A 84 -8.77 -10.84 -19.46
N GLU A 85 -7.75 -11.45 -20.06
CA GLU A 85 -7.25 -12.78 -19.66
C GLU A 85 -6.30 -12.82 -18.46
N VAL A 86 -5.96 -11.67 -17.89
CA VAL A 86 -5.28 -11.64 -16.59
C VAL A 86 -6.36 -11.62 -15.52
N PRO A 87 -6.41 -12.60 -14.59
CA PRO A 87 -7.11 -12.37 -13.34
C PRO A 87 -6.56 -11.07 -12.79
N LEU A 88 -7.39 -10.03 -12.62
CA LEU A 88 -7.00 -8.79 -11.92
C LEU A 88 -6.08 -9.22 -10.79
N ALA A 89 -4.81 -8.80 -10.84
CA ALA A 89 -3.86 -9.14 -9.78
C ALA A 89 -4.58 -8.72 -8.50
N ARG A 90 -4.96 -9.72 -7.70
CA ARG A 90 -5.80 -9.48 -6.54
C ARG A 90 -5.02 -8.45 -5.73
N PRO A 91 -5.60 -7.29 -5.40
CA PRO A 91 -4.84 -6.26 -4.69
C PRO A 91 -4.20 -6.92 -3.47
N GLU A 92 -2.91 -6.64 -3.27
CA GLU A 92 -2.18 -7.13 -2.10
C GLU A 92 -3.05 -6.94 -0.86
N PRO A 93 -3.25 -7.97 -0.01
CA PRO A 93 -4.20 -7.91 1.10
C PRO A 93 -4.08 -6.66 1.97
N ALA A 94 -2.86 -6.14 2.14
CA ALA A 94 -2.58 -4.89 2.83
C ALA A 94 -3.14 -3.65 2.12
N ALA A 95 -3.00 -3.56 0.79
CA ALA A 95 -3.55 -2.46 0.00
C ALA A 95 -5.08 -2.50 -0.01
N ALA A 96 -5.66 -3.70 -0.13
CA ALA A 96 -7.11 -3.89 -0.04
C ALA A 96 -7.65 -3.54 1.36
N LEU A 97 -6.95 -3.93 2.43
CA LEU A 97 -7.32 -3.57 3.80
C LEU A 97 -7.32 -2.05 3.99
N ARG A 98 -6.28 -1.36 3.51
CA ARG A 98 -6.19 0.10 3.57
C ARG A 98 -7.35 0.77 2.83
N ALA A 99 -7.66 0.30 1.63
CA ALA A 99 -8.79 0.82 0.85
C ALA A 99 -10.12 0.62 1.59
N GLU A 100 -10.34 -0.55 2.19
CA GLU A 100 -11.57 -0.81 2.95
C GLU A 100 -11.64 0.03 4.23
N LEU A 101 -10.54 0.22 4.96
CA LEU A 101 -10.49 1.10 6.13
C LEU A 101 -10.74 2.56 5.78
N SER A 102 -10.18 3.05 4.67
CA SER A 102 -10.44 4.39 4.15
C SER A 102 -11.90 4.57 3.73
N ALA A 103 -12.48 3.58 3.06
CA ALA A 103 -13.91 3.61 2.70
C ALA A 103 -14.80 3.56 3.95
N LEU A 104 -14.42 2.77 4.97
CA LEU A 104 -15.12 2.71 6.25
C LEU A 104 -15.07 4.05 7.00
N SER A 105 -13.90 4.69 7.11
CA SER A 105 -13.78 5.98 7.81
C SER A 105 -14.65 7.04 7.14
N GLY A 106 -14.66 7.09 5.80
CA GLY A 106 -15.54 7.98 5.03
C GLY A 106 -17.03 7.72 5.26
N ARG A 107 -17.47 6.45 5.21
CA ARG A 107 -18.89 6.08 5.46
C ARG A 107 -19.34 6.36 6.89
N ALA A 108 -18.44 6.23 7.86
CA ALA A 108 -18.73 6.40 9.27
C ALA A 108 -18.52 7.84 9.77
N GLY A 109 -18.03 8.75 8.92
CA GLY A 109 -17.66 10.12 9.32
C GLY A 109 -16.51 10.18 10.33
N ALA A 110 -15.67 9.16 10.38
CA ALA A 110 -14.54 9.07 11.30
C ALA A 110 -13.30 9.78 10.75
N LEU A 111 -12.47 10.34 11.63
CA LEU A 111 -11.15 10.87 11.28
C LEU A 111 -10.23 9.76 10.79
N ALA A 112 -10.27 8.61 11.46
CA ALA A 112 -9.43 7.45 11.15
C ALA A 112 -10.16 6.15 11.45
N ALA A 113 -9.84 5.12 10.68
CA ALA A 113 -10.20 3.72 10.93
C ALA A 113 -8.94 2.87 11.00
N LEU A 114 -8.80 2.09 12.07
CA LEU A 114 -7.58 1.35 12.41
C LEU A 114 -7.93 -0.08 12.79
N VAL A 115 -7.03 -1.01 12.50
CA VAL A 115 -7.03 -2.34 13.11
C VAL A 115 -5.83 -2.42 14.04
N ILE A 116 -6.05 -2.77 15.31
CA ILE A 116 -4.97 -2.98 16.28
C ILE A 116 -5.01 -4.41 16.81
N ASP A 117 -3.85 -4.90 17.23
CA ASP A 117 -3.74 -6.12 18.03
C ASP A 117 -4.01 -5.78 19.51
N ALA A 118 -4.84 -6.59 20.15
CA ALA A 118 -5.14 -6.49 21.58
C ALA A 118 -3.90 -6.75 22.47
N ARG A 119 -2.94 -7.54 22.00
CA ARG A 119 -1.82 -8.05 22.82
C ARG A 119 -0.46 -7.51 22.43
N SER A 120 -0.37 -6.77 21.32
CA SER A 120 0.88 -6.21 20.85
C SER A 120 0.73 -4.71 20.58
N PRO A 121 1.85 -3.96 20.56
CA PRO A 121 1.82 -2.56 20.17
C PRO A 121 1.46 -2.35 18.69
N VAL A 122 1.34 -3.41 17.90
CA VAL A 122 1.18 -3.38 16.44
C VAL A 122 -0.21 -2.86 16.04
N VAL A 123 -0.21 -1.95 15.07
CA VAL A 123 -1.37 -1.56 14.28
C VAL A 123 -1.31 -2.40 13.02
N TRP A 124 -2.36 -3.12 12.64
CA TRP A 124 -2.41 -4.00 11.47
C TRP A 124 -2.98 -3.34 10.21
N GLY A 125 -3.56 -2.14 10.35
CA GLY A 125 -4.19 -1.43 9.25
C GLY A 125 -4.55 -0.02 9.68
N SER A 126 -4.44 0.93 8.76
CA SER A 126 -4.90 2.30 8.95
C SER A 126 -5.54 2.82 7.66
N SER A 127 -6.57 3.63 7.80
CA SER A 127 -7.14 4.44 6.71
C SER A 127 -6.20 5.56 6.26
N GLU A 128 -5.26 5.97 7.10
CA GLU A 128 -4.25 6.97 6.76
C GLU A 128 -3.12 6.34 5.92
N ALA A 129 -2.62 7.08 4.93
CA ALA A 129 -1.49 6.64 4.12
C ALA A 129 -0.24 6.49 5.00
N PRO A 130 0.59 5.44 4.80
CA PRO A 130 1.89 5.38 5.43
C PRO A 130 2.74 6.51 4.84
N THR A 131 3.07 7.51 5.66
CA THR A 131 4.20 8.38 5.34
C THR A 131 5.50 7.58 5.63
N GLY A 132 6.58 7.81 4.87
CA GLY A 132 7.50 6.74 4.45
C GLY A 132 8.51 6.13 5.45
N THR A 133 9.10 5.03 4.95
CA THR A 133 10.36 4.33 5.28
C THR A 133 10.49 3.56 6.62
N ASP A 134 10.40 2.23 6.50
CA ASP A 134 10.63 1.22 7.54
C ASP A 134 12.13 0.85 7.75
N ASP A 135 13.03 1.84 7.94
CA ASP A 135 14.43 1.55 8.32
C ASP A 135 14.66 1.85 9.83
N PRO A 136 14.60 0.83 10.71
CA PRO A 136 14.89 1.01 12.14
C PRO A 136 16.35 1.44 12.40
N ALA A 137 17.27 1.16 11.48
CA ALA A 137 18.63 1.65 11.57
C ALA A 137 18.71 3.14 11.18
N ALA A 138 17.86 3.61 10.26
CA ALA A 138 17.71 5.05 10.00
C ALA A 138 17.08 5.74 11.22
N GLU A 139 16.04 5.18 11.82
CA GLU A 139 15.40 5.73 13.00
C GLU A 139 16.37 5.82 14.20
N ALA A 140 17.19 4.79 14.43
CA ALA A 140 18.21 4.79 15.47
C ALA A 140 19.35 5.79 15.17
N ARG A 141 19.83 5.87 13.92
CA ARG A 141 20.85 6.85 13.49
C ARG A 141 20.34 8.28 13.64
N VAL A 142 19.08 8.52 13.28
CA VAL A 142 18.42 9.82 13.35
C VAL A 142 18.22 10.24 14.81
N LYS A 143 17.70 9.35 15.68
CA LYS A 143 17.61 9.59 17.13
C LYS A 143 18.98 9.88 17.77
N ASP A 144 20.02 9.21 17.31
CA ASP A 144 21.39 9.37 17.81
C ASP A 144 22.05 10.67 17.33
N VAL A 145 21.78 11.11 16.10
CA VAL A 145 22.18 12.43 15.57
C VAL A 145 21.49 13.56 16.32
N PHE A 146 20.18 13.44 16.58
CA PHE A 146 19.41 14.45 17.33
C PHE A 146 19.87 14.64 18.77
N ARG A 147 20.15 13.53 19.45
CA ARG A 147 20.69 13.54 20.81
C ARG A 147 22.07 14.22 20.86
N ARG A 148 22.92 13.99 19.86
CA ARG A 148 24.26 14.61 19.78
C ARG A 148 24.20 16.11 19.43
N ALA A 149 23.36 16.52 18.49
CA ALA A 149 23.23 17.93 18.11
C ALA A 149 22.69 18.80 19.27
N ARG A 150 21.73 18.27 20.04
CA ARG A 150 21.20 18.94 21.24
C ARG A 150 22.22 19.02 22.37
N ALA A 151 23.01 17.96 22.58
CA ALA A 151 24.08 17.96 23.58
C ALA A 151 25.22 18.91 23.23
N ALA A 152 25.43 19.20 21.94
CA ALA A 152 26.43 20.14 21.45
C ALA A 152 25.95 21.61 21.42
N GLY A 153 24.73 21.91 21.89
CA GLY A 153 24.20 23.28 21.93
C GLY A 153 23.98 23.91 20.55
N ILE A 154 23.97 23.11 19.48
CA ILE A 154 23.88 23.60 18.10
C ILE A 154 22.45 24.05 17.82
N SER A 155 22.31 25.33 17.47
CA SER A 155 21.04 25.93 17.05
C SER A 155 20.75 25.59 15.58
N TRP A 156 19.69 24.83 15.33
CA TRP A 156 19.29 24.41 13.98
C TRP A 156 18.94 25.57 13.04
N ALA A 157 18.57 26.74 13.58
CA ALA A 157 18.34 27.94 12.81
C ALA A 157 19.58 28.42 12.05
N GLU A 158 20.78 28.08 12.53
CA GLU A 158 22.06 28.40 11.87
C GLU A 158 22.46 27.37 10.82
N LEU A 159 22.12 26.09 11.02
CA LEU A 159 22.51 24.99 10.12
C LEU A 159 21.69 24.96 8.81
N VAL A 160 20.41 25.31 8.88
CA VAL A 160 19.50 25.29 7.72
C VAL A 160 19.58 26.60 6.91
N ARG A 161 20.35 27.58 7.39
CA ARG A 161 20.47 28.92 6.79
C ARG A 161 21.39 29.02 5.56
N ARG A 162 21.91 27.90 5.02
CA ARG A 162 22.61 27.89 3.73
C ARG A 162 21.68 27.42 2.60
N PRO A 163 21.24 28.32 1.71
CA PRO A 163 20.70 27.92 0.42
C PRO A 163 21.85 27.72 -0.59
N GLY A 164 21.75 26.70 -1.44
CA GLY A 164 22.44 26.65 -2.73
C GLY A 164 23.42 25.49 -2.93
N ASP A 165 23.09 24.69 -3.94
CA ASP A 165 23.94 23.79 -4.72
C ASP A 165 24.46 22.50 -4.04
N LEU A 166 23.59 21.49 -3.99
CA LEU A 166 24.03 20.11 -4.17
C LEU A 166 23.30 19.50 -5.37
N PRO A 167 24.02 18.88 -6.32
CA PRO A 167 23.40 18.18 -7.45
C PRO A 167 22.61 16.98 -6.94
N LEU A 168 21.47 16.72 -7.57
CA LEU A 168 20.65 15.52 -7.33
C LEU A 168 21.52 14.27 -7.53
N PRO A 169 21.63 13.36 -6.54
CA PRO A 169 22.32 12.11 -6.75
C PRO A 169 21.52 11.26 -7.74
N SER A 170 22.20 10.80 -8.79
CA SER A 170 21.71 9.75 -9.67
C SER A 170 21.42 8.46 -8.90
N GLU A 171 20.46 7.73 -9.46
CA GLU A 171 19.90 6.45 -9.02
C GLU A 171 20.91 5.56 -8.28
N ARG A 172 20.70 5.44 -6.96
CA ARG A 172 21.22 4.30 -6.21
C ARG A 172 20.14 3.23 -6.16
N LYS A 173 20.48 2.05 -6.68
CA LYS A 173 19.81 0.78 -6.36
C LYS A 173 19.67 0.68 -4.84
N GLY A 174 18.44 0.86 -4.35
CA GLY A 174 18.10 0.53 -2.97
C GLY A 174 18.31 -0.97 -2.72
N PRO A 175 18.60 -1.38 -1.47
CA PRO A 175 18.61 -2.79 -1.12
C PRO A 175 17.21 -3.39 -1.31
N GLU A 176 17.17 -4.65 -1.76
CA GLU A 176 15.96 -5.43 -1.98
C GLU A 176 14.95 -5.30 -0.83
N GLU A 177 13.72 -4.95 -1.19
CA GLU A 177 12.56 -4.96 -0.31
C GLU A 177 12.39 -6.35 0.31
N THR A 178 12.47 -6.42 1.64
CA THR A 178 12.07 -7.63 2.37
C THR A 178 10.55 -7.60 2.54
N PRO A 179 9.80 -8.59 2.05
CA PRO A 179 8.35 -8.60 2.20
C PRO A 179 7.99 -8.94 3.65
N GLY A 180 7.22 -8.07 4.31
CA GLY A 180 6.53 -8.40 5.56
C GLY A 180 6.98 -7.67 6.83
N ARG A 181 7.22 -6.35 6.80
CA ARG A 181 7.44 -5.59 8.04
C ARG A 181 6.66 -4.30 8.14
N GLY A 182 5.81 -4.23 9.17
CA GLY A 182 5.59 -3.03 9.97
C GLY A 182 4.46 -2.11 9.53
N LEU A 183 3.24 -2.39 9.99
CA LEU A 183 2.17 -1.40 9.96
C LEU A 183 2.33 -0.43 11.15
N ARG A 184 2.40 0.85 10.77
CA ARG A 184 2.97 1.96 11.52
C ARG A 184 2.06 2.45 12.65
N LEU A 185 2.67 2.71 13.81
CA LEU A 185 2.10 3.58 14.84
C LEU A 185 2.27 5.03 14.36
N VAL A 186 1.24 5.57 13.69
CA VAL A 186 0.96 7.01 13.49
C VAL A 186 2.16 7.93 13.16
N PRO A 187 2.20 8.62 12.00
CA PRO A 187 3.37 9.35 11.49
C PRO A 187 4.25 10.04 12.55
N PRO A 188 5.59 9.81 12.57
CA PRO A 188 6.53 10.74 13.17
C PRO A 188 6.27 12.16 12.68
N VAL A 189 6.23 13.08 13.64
CA VAL A 189 5.95 14.51 13.45
C VAL A 189 6.96 15.16 12.48
N ASP A 190 8.13 14.55 12.29
CA ASP A 190 9.21 15.04 11.42
C ASP A 190 8.87 15.04 9.92
N GLU A 191 7.90 14.23 9.49
CA GLU A 191 7.44 14.18 8.09
C GLU A 191 6.43 15.29 7.74
N LEU A 192 5.98 16.03 8.75
CA LEU A 192 5.07 17.16 8.59
C LEU A 192 5.83 18.47 8.38
N ALA A 193 7.17 18.46 8.50
CA ALA A 193 8.03 19.63 8.37
C ALA A 193 7.83 20.46 7.07
N PRO A 194 7.55 19.88 5.88
CA PRO A 194 7.37 20.67 4.66
C PRO A 194 5.96 21.29 4.52
N LEU A 195 5.02 21.00 5.43
CA LEU A 195 3.63 21.48 5.33
C LEU A 195 3.45 22.88 5.96
N PRO A 196 2.46 23.67 5.47
CA PRO A 196 1.98 24.87 6.15
C PRO A 196 1.65 24.63 7.63
N THR A 197 1.80 25.65 8.48
CA THR A 197 1.56 25.52 9.92
C THR A 197 0.17 25.00 10.27
N GLU A 198 -0.86 25.47 9.58
CA GLU A 198 -2.25 25.04 9.79
C GLU A 198 -2.42 23.53 9.52
N ASP A 199 -1.82 23.02 8.44
CA ASP A 199 -1.86 21.60 8.10
C ASP A 199 -1.10 20.75 9.15
N ARG A 200 0.03 21.26 9.67
CA ARG A 200 0.77 20.59 10.74
C ARG A 200 -0.01 20.49 12.03
N GLU A 201 -0.73 21.55 12.40
CA GLU A 201 -1.57 21.57 13.61
C GLU A 201 -2.75 20.61 13.49
N GLU A 202 -3.44 20.60 12.36
CA GLU A 202 -4.56 19.68 12.11
C GLU A 202 -4.10 18.21 12.08
N ILE A 203 -3.00 17.91 11.39
CA ILE A 203 -2.44 16.54 11.38
C ILE A 203 -1.95 16.16 12.78
N GLY A 204 -1.27 17.06 13.49
CA GLY A 204 -0.83 16.84 14.86
C GLY A 204 -2.00 16.53 15.81
N ARG A 205 -3.11 17.25 15.67
CA ARG A 205 -4.35 16.99 16.42
C ARG A 205 -4.91 15.60 16.12
N ARG A 206 -5.03 15.21 14.84
CA ARG A 206 -5.51 13.87 14.44
C ARG A 206 -4.63 12.76 15.00
N VAL A 207 -3.32 12.90 14.88
CA VAL A 207 -2.31 11.98 15.43
C VAL A 207 -2.51 11.82 16.95
N GLN A 208 -2.71 12.92 17.66
CA GLN A 208 -2.91 12.91 19.11
C GLN A 208 -4.23 12.24 19.52
N LEU A 209 -5.31 12.50 18.81
CA LEU A 209 -6.62 11.86 19.04
C LEU A 209 -6.55 10.36 18.82
N THR A 210 -5.95 9.94 17.70
CA THR A 210 -5.74 8.52 17.37
C THR A 210 -4.91 7.81 18.44
N ARG A 211 -3.79 8.41 18.87
CA ARG A 211 -2.96 7.84 19.94
C ARG A 211 -3.73 7.74 21.26
N SER A 212 -4.52 8.75 21.60
CA SER A 212 -5.33 8.78 22.82
C SER A 212 -6.38 7.66 22.82
N ALA A 213 -7.07 7.46 21.69
CA ALA A 213 -8.04 6.39 21.51
C ALA A 213 -7.38 5.00 21.65
N ILE A 214 -6.26 4.73 20.96
CA ILE A 214 -5.51 3.47 21.07
C ILE A 214 -5.11 3.21 22.52
N MET A 215 -4.54 4.21 23.20
CA MET A 215 -4.11 4.07 24.59
C MET A 215 -5.26 3.79 25.54
N ARG A 216 -6.45 4.35 25.29
CA ARG A 216 -7.63 4.13 26.13
C ARG A 216 -8.24 2.75 25.92
N VAL A 217 -8.40 2.34 24.65
CA VAL A 217 -8.86 0.98 24.30
C VAL A 217 -7.92 -0.08 24.88
N ARG A 218 -6.60 0.13 24.83
CA ARG A 218 -5.61 -0.80 25.42
C ARG A 218 -5.66 -0.88 26.94
N LYS A 219 -6.18 0.14 27.62
CA LYS A 219 -6.42 0.12 29.07
C LYS A 219 -7.74 -0.55 29.45
N ASN A 220 -8.60 -0.88 28.49
CA ASN A 220 -9.85 -1.58 28.77
C ASN A 220 -9.58 -3.00 29.29
N PRO A 221 -10.08 -3.39 30.48
CA PRO A 221 -9.87 -4.72 31.05
C PRO A 221 -10.35 -5.87 30.13
N THR A 222 -11.46 -5.66 29.42
CA THR A 222 -12.08 -6.63 28.50
C THR A 222 -11.15 -7.05 27.38
N LEU A 223 -10.24 -6.15 26.98
CA LEU A 223 -9.25 -6.41 25.93
C LEU A 223 -8.33 -7.59 26.29
N SER A 224 -8.01 -7.75 27.57
CA SER A 224 -7.20 -8.87 28.06
C SER A 224 -7.96 -10.20 28.01
N GLU A 225 -9.30 -10.18 28.03
CA GLU A 225 -10.17 -11.35 28.12
C GLU A 225 -10.66 -11.85 26.75
N LEU A 226 -10.38 -11.13 25.66
CA LEU A 226 -10.85 -11.50 24.31
C LEU A 226 -10.51 -12.95 23.91
N HIS A 227 -9.32 -13.42 24.30
CA HIS A 227 -8.87 -14.80 24.06
C HIS A 227 -9.71 -15.88 24.78
N ARG A 228 -10.52 -15.51 25.75
CA ARG A 228 -11.43 -16.40 26.49
C ARG A 228 -12.83 -16.43 25.89
N GLY A 229 -13.04 -15.78 24.74
CA GLY A 229 -14.34 -15.69 24.08
C GLY A 229 -15.12 -14.43 24.39
N GLU A 230 -14.55 -13.50 25.17
CA GLU A 230 -15.17 -12.19 25.39
C GLU A 230 -15.10 -11.33 24.13
N HIS A 231 -16.05 -10.40 24.02
CA HIS A 231 -16.14 -9.45 22.92
C HIS A 231 -16.03 -8.03 23.45
N LEU A 232 -15.17 -7.22 22.84
CA LEU A 232 -15.10 -5.79 23.11
C LEU A 232 -16.07 -5.09 22.16
N HIS A 233 -17.00 -4.35 22.74
CA HIS A 233 -17.84 -3.38 22.05
C HIS A 233 -17.95 -2.15 22.94
N GLU A 234 -17.28 -1.07 22.57
CA GLU A 234 -17.18 0.14 23.38
C GLU A 234 -17.33 1.37 22.50
N ALA A 235 -18.26 2.25 22.88
CA ALA A 235 -18.42 3.58 22.30
C ALA A 235 -18.16 4.64 23.37
N VAL A 236 -17.31 5.62 23.06
CA VAL A 236 -17.02 6.77 23.93
C VAL A 236 -17.39 8.04 23.20
N LEU A 237 -18.27 8.84 23.79
CA LEU A 237 -18.80 10.08 23.22
C LEU A 237 -18.41 11.29 24.11
N GLU A 238 -17.11 11.52 24.27
CA GLU A 238 -16.59 12.64 25.07
C GLU A 238 -16.34 13.89 24.18
N GLU A 239 -16.47 15.08 24.76
CA GLU A 239 -16.05 16.31 24.08
C GLU A 239 -14.55 16.26 23.80
N GLY A 240 -14.17 16.49 22.54
CA GLY A 240 -12.76 16.47 22.12
C GLY A 240 -12.17 15.09 21.86
N LEU A 241 -12.86 13.98 22.19
CA LEU A 241 -12.45 12.63 21.81
C LEU A 241 -13.65 11.67 21.76
N GLY A 242 -14.01 11.24 20.55
CA GLY A 242 -14.95 10.14 20.37
C GLY A 242 -14.27 8.91 19.76
N TYR A 243 -14.68 7.71 20.15
CA TYR A 243 -14.28 6.49 19.44
C TYR A 243 -15.31 5.37 19.54
N LEU A 244 -15.28 4.47 18.55
CA LEU A 244 -15.98 3.18 18.55
C LEU A 244 -14.94 2.06 18.40
N ALA A 245 -14.90 1.13 19.35
CA ALA A 245 -14.02 -0.02 19.35
C ALA A 245 -14.84 -1.32 19.29
N ARG A 246 -14.49 -2.21 18.35
CA ARG A 246 -15.14 -3.53 18.21
C ARG A 246 -14.12 -4.63 17.99
N SER A 247 -14.13 -5.67 18.81
CA SER A 247 -13.26 -6.83 18.60
C SER A 247 -13.77 -7.76 17.51
N PHE A 248 -12.85 -8.43 16.84
CA PHE A 248 -13.11 -9.49 15.86
C PHE A 248 -11.93 -10.46 15.81
N ALA A 249 -12.17 -11.68 15.29
CA ALA A 249 -11.16 -12.74 15.19
C ALA A 249 -10.31 -12.90 16.47
N THR A 250 -10.96 -12.77 17.64
CA THR A 250 -10.45 -13.03 19.00
C THR A 250 -9.32 -12.11 19.51
N ILE A 251 -8.49 -11.54 18.65
CA ILE A 251 -7.31 -10.75 19.05
C ILE A 251 -7.24 -9.38 18.40
N TYR A 252 -8.10 -9.09 17.43
CA TYR A 252 -8.09 -7.82 16.71
C TYR A 252 -9.18 -6.90 17.21
N VAL A 253 -8.90 -5.61 17.17
CA VAL A 253 -9.86 -4.55 17.46
C VAL A 253 -9.89 -3.58 16.30
N LEU A 254 -11.08 -3.39 15.73
CA LEU A 254 -11.37 -2.30 14.80
C LEU A 254 -11.70 -1.05 15.62
N LEU A 255 -11.03 0.05 15.32
CA LEU A 255 -11.16 1.33 16.02
C LEU A 255 -11.51 2.44 15.03
N LEU A 256 -12.61 3.15 15.28
CA LEU A 256 -12.97 4.40 14.61
C LEU A 256 -12.73 5.57 15.57
N VAL A 257 -12.07 6.63 15.08
CA VAL A 257 -11.69 7.80 15.89
C VAL A 257 -12.41 9.05 15.38
N TYR A 258 -12.91 9.86 16.30
CA TYR A 258 -13.69 11.08 16.04
C TYR A 258 -13.13 12.28 16.83
N PRO A 259 -13.30 13.52 16.35
CA PRO A 259 -12.82 14.71 17.05
C PRO A 259 -13.69 15.09 18.27
N GLY A 260 -14.77 14.35 18.53
CA GLY A 260 -15.77 14.58 19.57
C GLY A 260 -16.93 13.59 19.45
N PRO A 261 -18.12 13.91 20.00
CA PRO A 261 -19.31 13.07 19.89
C PRO A 261 -19.67 12.77 18.44
N PHE A 262 -20.18 11.56 18.18
CA PHE A 262 -20.51 11.05 16.84
C PHE A 262 -21.85 10.32 16.83
N ASP A 263 -22.39 10.07 15.64
CA ASP A 263 -23.58 9.24 15.44
C ASP A 263 -23.21 7.75 15.65
N GLU A 264 -23.41 7.26 16.86
CA GLU A 264 -23.11 5.88 17.26
C GLU A 264 -23.83 4.85 16.37
N LEU A 265 -25.12 5.05 16.09
CA LEU A 265 -25.91 4.13 15.28
C LEU A 265 -25.43 4.11 13.82
N GLY A 266 -25.05 5.28 13.28
CA GLY A 266 -24.44 5.38 11.95
C GLY A 266 -23.11 4.64 11.87
N ALA A 267 -22.24 4.83 12.87
CA ALA A 267 -20.94 4.18 12.96
C ALA A 267 -21.07 2.65 13.08
N GLU A 268 -21.96 2.15 13.94
CA GLU A 268 -22.19 0.71 14.12
C GLU A 268 -22.70 0.03 12.85
N ARG A 269 -23.61 0.70 12.12
CA ARG A 269 -24.11 0.21 10.82
C ARG A 269 -22.98 0.13 9.80
N ALA A 270 -22.11 1.14 9.75
CA ALA A 270 -20.96 1.16 8.85
C ALA A 270 -19.97 0.03 9.18
N VAL A 271 -19.65 -0.16 10.47
CA VAL A 271 -18.79 -1.25 10.96
C VAL A 271 -19.39 -2.61 10.61
N THR A 272 -20.67 -2.85 10.92
CA THR A 272 -21.33 -4.14 10.69
C THR A 272 -21.29 -4.55 9.21
N ARG A 273 -21.36 -3.59 8.28
CA ARG A 273 -21.24 -3.86 6.83
C ARG A 273 -19.80 -4.14 6.40
N ALA A 274 -18.81 -3.45 6.98
CA ALA A 274 -17.41 -3.54 6.56
C ALA A 274 -16.65 -4.71 7.22
N LEU A 275 -17.04 -5.09 8.44
CA LEU A 275 -16.29 -6.00 9.30
C LEU A 275 -15.99 -7.36 8.63
N PRO A 276 -16.92 -8.02 7.91
CA PRO A 276 -16.61 -9.28 7.24
C PRO A 276 -15.53 -9.17 6.16
N ALA A 277 -15.43 -8.02 5.48
CA ALA A 277 -14.38 -7.79 4.49
C ALA A 277 -13.03 -7.54 5.16
N ILE A 278 -13.02 -6.69 6.20
CA ILE A 278 -11.84 -6.38 7.01
C ILE A 278 -11.27 -7.64 7.65
N GLU A 279 -12.11 -8.48 8.27
CA GLU A 279 -11.68 -9.73 8.89
C GLU A 279 -10.98 -10.66 7.90
N ARG A 280 -11.57 -10.88 6.72
CA ARG A 280 -10.94 -11.69 5.67
C ARG A 280 -9.59 -11.12 5.21
N LEU A 281 -9.49 -9.80 5.10
CA LEU A 281 -8.26 -9.13 4.66
C LEU A 281 -7.16 -9.21 5.71
N VAL A 282 -7.50 -9.01 6.99
CA VAL A 282 -6.56 -9.13 8.11
C VAL A 282 -6.04 -10.57 8.24
N VAL A 283 -6.91 -11.58 8.13
CA VAL A 283 -6.51 -12.99 8.17
C VAL A 283 -5.64 -13.40 6.96
N ALA A 284 -5.79 -12.69 5.84
CA ALA A 284 -4.98 -12.92 4.63
C ALA A 284 -3.63 -12.18 4.64
N LEU A 285 -3.34 -11.36 5.66
CA LEU A 285 -2.02 -10.77 5.81
C LEU A 285 -1.00 -11.84 6.19
N PRO A 286 0.24 -11.74 5.70
CA PRO A 286 1.29 -12.67 6.10
C PRO A 286 1.49 -12.61 7.63
N PRO A 287 1.72 -13.75 8.29
CA PRO A 287 2.03 -13.75 9.71
C PRO A 287 3.32 -12.94 9.96
N ASP A 288 3.33 -12.14 11.03
CA ASP A 288 4.54 -11.44 11.48
C ASP A 288 5.61 -12.49 11.86
N ASP A 289 6.74 -12.50 11.15
CA ASP A 289 7.94 -13.29 11.49
C ASP A 289 8.65 -12.67 12.72
N ALA A 290 7.93 -12.52 13.83
CA ALA A 290 8.59 -12.33 15.12
C ALA A 290 9.31 -13.63 15.47
N PRO A 291 10.57 -13.60 15.95
CA PRO A 291 11.21 -14.80 16.46
C PRO A 291 10.36 -15.33 17.60
N THR A 292 9.73 -16.49 17.38
CA THR A 292 8.95 -17.19 18.40
C THR A 292 9.86 -17.44 19.58
N ASN A 293 9.68 -16.68 20.66
CA ASN A 293 10.21 -17.06 21.96
C ASN A 293 9.50 -18.36 22.37
N GLY A 294 10.16 -19.48 22.06
CA GLY A 294 10.03 -20.77 22.74
C GLY A 294 8.64 -21.40 22.81
N LYS A 295 8.49 -22.51 22.07
CA LYS A 295 7.48 -23.59 22.19
C LYS A 295 6.25 -23.46 21.29
N GLY A 296 6.36 -24.02 20.08
CA GLY A 296 5.21 -24.36 19.25
C GLY A 296 5.42 -24.16 17.76
N ALA A 297 6.47 -24.74 17.18
CA ALA A 297 6.65 -24.71 15.72
C ALA A 297 5.60 -25.62 15.05
N VAL A 298 4.62 -25.01 14.38
CA VAL A 298 3.69 -25.71 13.49
C VAL A 298 4.44 -25.99 12.18
N VAL A 299 4.79 -27.26 11.96
CA VAL A 299 5.39 -27.71 10.70
C VAL A 299 4.27 -27.94 9.69
N ALA A 300 4.33 -27.24 8.55
CA ALA A 300 3.45 -27.50 7.41
C ALA A 300 3.68 -28.93 6.88
N LEU A 301 2.69 -29.81 7.05
CA LEU A 301 2.73 -31.18 6.53
C LEU A 301 2.49 -31.16 5.02
N ARG A 302 3.53 -31.49 4.25
CA ARG A 302 3.46 -31.66 2.80
C ARG A 302 2.55 -32.86 2.45
N PRO A 303 1.57 -32.73 1.53
CA PRO A 303 0.68 -33.82 1.19
C PRO A 303 1.43 -34.94 0.45
N ARG A 304 1.25 -36.16 0.94
CA ARG A 304 1.91 -37.38 0.46
C ARG A 304 1.23 -37.85 -0.83
N ARG A 305 1.95 -37.81 -1.96
CA ARG A 305 1.49 -38.42 -3.23
C ARG A 305 1.20 -39.91 -2.99
N ARG A 306 -0.04 -40.34 -3.25
CA ARG A 306 -0.39 -41.76 -3.38
C ARG A 306 0.25 -42.29 -4.67
N LYS A 307 0.91 -43.45 -4.56
CA LYS A 307 1.36 -44.25 -5.70
C LYS A 307 0.17 -44.89 -6.40
#